data_AF-A0AAE1R960-F1
#
_entry.id   AF-A0AAE1R960-F1
#
_cell.length_a   1.000
_cell.length_b   1.000
_cell.length_c   1.000
_cell.angle_alpha   90.00
_cell.angle_beta   90.00
_cell.angle_gamma   90.00
#
_symmetry.space_group_name_H-M   'P 1'
#
loop_
_entity.id
_entity.type
_entity.pdbx_description
1 polymer ?
#
loop_
_entity_poly.entity_id
_entity_poly.type
_entity_poly.pdbx_seq_one_letter_code
_entity_poly.pdbx_strand_id
1 'polypeptide(L)'
;MFNSNRPKWLPPEGKMEETEKESMKSASEEISKQFKTLINSQDLESLKQLQNLILGRLQDSNAVLSHFNEYSEHCFAEVSADFSRNTRLLKSMKSDLDYIFQKLRSMKAKITSTYPDALPDNTTIQAFDQRPDLEMPQ
;
A
#
# COMPACT_ATOMS: atom_id res chain seq x y z
N MET A 1 36.70 -79.63 -10.27
CA MET A 1 36.12 -80.23 -11.49
C MET A 1 35.39 -79.12 -12.24
N PHE A 2 36.06 -78.43 -13.16
CA PHE A 2 35.43 -77.37 -13.95
C PHE A 2 34.96 -77.97 -15.28
N ASN A 3 33.67 -77.78 -15.54
CA ASN A 3 32.87 -78.31 -16.64
C ASN A 3 33.58 -78.16 -18.00
N SER A 4 34.03 -79.27 -18.60
CA SER A 4 34.81 -79.31 -19.85
C SER A 4 33.99 -79.17 -21.14
N ASN A 5 32.74 -78.69 -21.04
CA ASN A 5 31.85 -78.52 -22.20
C ASN A 5 31.58 -77.05 -22.57
N ARG A 6 32.49 -76.13 -22.21
CA ARG A 6 32.37 -74.72 -22.63
C ARG A 6 32.78 -74.60 -24.11
N PRO A 7 31.88 -74.17 -25.01
CA PRO A 7 32.20 -74.02 -26.44
C PRO A 7 33.37 -73.06 -26.62
N LYS A 8 34.35 -73.39 -27.49
CA LYS A 8 35.51 -72.54 -27.79
C LYS A 8 35.15 -71.15 -28.33
N TRP A 9 33.92 -70.99 -28.81
CA TRP A 9 33.36 -69.73 -29.32
C TRP A 9 32.80 -68.82 -28.22
N LEU A 10 32.69 -69.30 -26.98
CA LEU A 10 32.10 -68.57 -25.86
C LEU A 10 33.17 -67.67 -25.20
N PRO A 11 32.99 -66.34 -25.16
CA PRO A 11 33.99 -65.42 -24.61
C PRO A 11 34.33 -65.74 -23.14
N PRO A 12 35.61 -65.61 -22.71
CA PRO A 12 35.98 -65.84 -21.31
C PRO A 12 35.21 -64.88 -20.38
N GLU A 13 34.74 -65.37 -19.22
CA GLU A 13 33.78 -64.66 -18.34
C GLU A 13 34.24 -63.24 -17.96
N GLY A 14 35.55 -63.05 -17.73
CA GLY A 14 36.11 -61.73 -17.43
C GLY A 14 36.06 -60.74 -18.59
N LYS A 15 36.10 -61.17 -19.85
CA LYS A 15 36.01 -60.26 -21.01
C LYS A 15 34.62 -59.67 -21.18
N MET A 16 33.57 -60.46 -20.87
CA MET A 16 32.19 -59.99 -20.96
C MET A 16 31.89 -58.97 -19.85
N GLU A 17 32.37 -59.23 -18.64
CA GLU A 17 32.22 -58.33 -17.48
C GLU A 17 33.00 -57.01 -17.63
N GLU A 18 34.18 -57.05 -18.26
CA GLU A 18 35.01 -55.86 -18.52
C GLU A 18 34.41 -54.98 -19.64
N THR A 19 33.89 -55.59 -20.71
CA THR A 19 33.16 -54.85 -21.76
C THR A 19 31.86 -54.24 -21.25
N GLU A 20 31.17 -54.88 -20.31
CA GLU A 20 29.94 -54.37 -19.71
C GLU A 20 30.23 -53.17 -18.80
N LYS A 21 31.32 -53.22 -18.03
CA LYS A 21 31.80 -52.10 -17.20
C LYS A 21 32.24 -50.90 -18.04
N GLU A 22 32.92 -51.12 -19.16
CA GLU A 22 33.28 -50.04 -20.10
C GLU A 22 32.05 -49.43 -20.78
N SER A 23 31.09 -50.26 -21.19
CA SER A 23 29.82 -49.80 -21.74
C SER A 23 29.04 -48.96 -20.74
N MET A 24 28.94 -49.39 -19.48
CA MET A 24 28.29 -48.63 -18.42
C MET A 24 28.97 -47.29 -18.13
N LYS A 25 30.31 -47.24 -18.15
CA LYS A 25 31.05 -45.98 -18.03
C LYS A 25 30.76 -45.03 -19.18
N SER A 26 30.83 -45.52 -20.42
CA SER A 26 30.55 -44.72 -21.62
C SER A 26 29.10 -44.19 -21.62
N ALA A 27 28.13 -45.03 -21.25
CA ALA A 27 26.73 -44.62 -21.09
C ALA A 27 26.57 -43.55 -20.00
N SER A 28 27.26 -43.69 -18.88
CA SER A 28 27.23 -42.71 -17.78
C SER A 28 27.85 -41.37 -18.19
N GLU A 29 28.95 -41.38 -18.95
CA GLU A 29 29.60 -40.19 -19.49
C GLU A 29 28.69 -39.46 -20.49
N GLU A 30 28.04 -40.19 -21.39
CA GLU A 30 27.10 -39.60 -22.35
C GLU A 30 25.88 -39.00 -21.64
N ILE A 31 25.30 -39.69 -20.66
CA ILE A 31 24.20 -39.14 -19.83
C ILE A 31 24.64 -37.86 -19.13
N SER A 32 25.84 -37.84 -18.53
CA SER A 32 26.38 -36.66 -17.84
C SER A 32 26.60 -35.48 -18.79
N LYS A 33 27.01 -35.75 -20.03
CA LYS A 33 27.16 -34.74 -21.09
C LYS A 33 25.83 -34.17 -21.56
N GLN A 34 24.81 -35.01 -21.76
CA GLN A 34 23.44 -34.58 -22.07
C GLN A 34 22.83 -33.79 -20.91
N PHE A 35 23.17 -34.14 -19.67
CA PHE A 35 22.69 -33.39 -18.51
C PHE A 35 23.25 -31.96 -18.46
N LYS A 36 24.50 -31.76 -18.92
CA LYS A 36 25.13 -30.43 -19.02
C LYS A 36 24.53 -29.57 -20.12
N THR A 37 23.93 -30.14 -21.15
CA THR A 37 23.29 -29.37 -22.24
C THR A 37 21.86 -28.93 -21.88
N LEU A 38 21.24 -29.54 -20.87
CA LEU A 38 19.90 -29.15 -20.39
C LEU A 38 19.87 -27.76 -19.73
N ILE A 39 21.01 -27.25 -19.25
CA ILE A 39 21.09 -25.94 -18.58
C ILE A 39 21.97 -25.03 -19.42
N ASN A 40 21.36 -23.97 -19.96
CA ASN A 40 22.11 -22.89 -20.59
C ASN A 40 22.67 -21.96 -19.52
N SER A 41 23.99 -22.01 -19.31
CA SER A 41 24.69 -21.16 -18.34
C SER A 41 24.55 -19.66 -18.62
N GLN A 42 24.43 -19.28 -19.89
CA GLN A 42 24.24 -17.89 -20.28
C GLN A 42 22.86 -17.37 -19.85
N ASP A 43 21.82 -18.19 -20.01
CA ASP A 43 20.47 -17.85 -19.58
C ASP A 43 20.38 -17.76 -18.06
N LEU A 44 21.10 -18.64 -17.34
CA LEU A 44 21.16 -18.61 -15.87
C LEU A 44 21.83 -17.34 -15.35
N GLU A 45 22.93 -16.91 -15.94
CA GLU A 45 23.57 -15.64 -15.58
C GLU A 45 22.71 -14.43 -15.96
N SER A 46 22.03 -14.48 -17.10
CA SER A 46 21.10 -13.44 -17.52
C SER A 46 19.91 -13.32 -16.55
N LEU A 47 19.38 -14.46 -16.09
CA LEU A 47 18.33 -14.53 -15.08
C LEU A 47 18.79 -13.93 -13.75
N LYS A 48 20.00 -14.27 -13.31
CA LYS A 48 20.60 -13.71 -12.09
C LYS A 48 20.82 -12.19 -12.19
N GLN A 49 21.28 -11.69 -13.34
CA GLN A 49 21.41 -10.26 -13.59
C GLN A 49 20.06 -9.54 -13.53
N LEU A 50 19.02 -10.11 -14.16
CA LEU A 50 17.65 -9.59 -14.09
C LEU A 50 17.11 -9.58 -12.67
N GLN A 51 17.34 -10.64 -11.89
CA GLN A 51 16.95 -10.70 -10.48
C GLN A 51 17.62 -9.61 -9.64
N ASN A 52 18.92 -9.36 -9.84
CA ASN A 52 19.62 -8.29 -9.15
C ASN A 52 19.10 -6.89 -9.54
N LEU A 53 18.78 -6.69 -10.82
CA LEU A 53 18.16 -5.44 -11.28
C LEU A 53 16.79 -5.22 -10.63
N ILE A 54 15.94 -6.26 -10.61
CA ILE A 54 14.62 -6.22 -9.97
C ILE A 54 14.77 -5.93 -8.48
N LEU A 55 15.70 -6.61 -7.80
CA LEU A 55 15.97 -6.38 -6.38
C LEU A 55 16.37 -4.93 -6.11
N GLY A 56 17.31 -4.38 -6.88
CA GLY A 56 17.73 -2.98 -6.73
C GLY A 56 16.56 -2.01 -6.91
N ARG A 57 15.75 -2.19 -7.96
CA ARG A 57 14.56 -1.34 -8.19
C ARG A 57 13.53 -1.44 -7.07
N LEU A 58 13.33 -2.62 -6.50
CA LEU A 58 12.43 -2.81 -5.36
C LEU A 58 12.98 -2.14 -4.09
N GLN A 59 14.28 -2.22 -3.86
CA GLN A 59 14.94 -1.53 -2.76
C GLN A 59 14.83 -0.01 -2.88
N ASP A 60 15.10 0.54 -4.08
CA ASP A 60 14.96 1.97 -4.35
C ASP A 60 13.51 2.43 -4.13
N SER A 61 12.54 1.68 -4.65
CA SER A 61 11.13 2.01 -4.48
C SER A 61 10.69 1.94 -3.01
N ASN A 62 11.21 0.97 -2.24
CA ASN A 62 10.91 0.86 -0.82
C ASN A 62 11.51 2.03 -0.01
N ALA A 63 12.71 2.48 -0.36
CA ALA A 63 13.32 3.66 0.26
C ALA A 63 12.48 4.92 0.02
N VAL A 64 12.01 5.13 -1.21
CA VAL A 64 11.13 6.27 -1.56
C VAL A 64 9.81 6.19 -0.78
N LEU A 65 9.17 5.02 -0.72
CA LEU A 65 7.93 4.83 0.03
C LEU A 65 8.11 5.04 1.53
N SER A 66 9.23 4.60 2.09
CA SER A 66 9.55 4.79 3.52
C SER A 66 9.67 6.29 3.85
N HIS A 67 10.41 7.04 3.03
CA HIS A 67 10.53 8.49 3.18
C HIS A 67 9.18 9.20 2.99
N PHE A 68 8.37 8.77 2.01
CA PHE A 68 7.03 9.32 1.82
C PHE A 68 6.14 9.09 3.03
N ASN A 69 6.16 7.88 3.61
CA ASN A 69 5.38 7.55 4.79
C ASN A 69 5.76 8.46 5.97
N GLU A 70 7.06 8.58 6.26
CA GLU A 70 7.57 9.45 7.34
C GLU A 70 7.19 10.93 7.11
N TYR A 71 7.38 11.43 5.89
CA TYR A 71 6.99 12.79 5.53
C TYR A 71 5.47 13.02 5.68
N SER A 72 4.66 12.08 5.19
CA SER A 72 3.20 12.18 5.27
C SER A 72 2.68 12.17 6.71
N GLU A 73 3.31 11.37 7.57
CA GLU A 73 3.01 11.32 9.01
C GLU A 73 3.36 12.65 9.67
N HIS A 74 4.54 13.22 9.37
CA HIS A 74 4.95 14.52 9.90
C HIS A 74 3.99 15.64 9.49
N CYS A 75 3.68 15.76 8.19
CA CYS A 75 2.73 16.77 7.71
C CYS A 75 1.36 16.63 8.36
N PHE A 76 0.87 15.39 8.54
CA PHE A 76 -0.40 15.15 9.24
C PHE A 76 -0.33 15.57 10.71
N ALA A 77 0.75 15.22 11.41
CA ALA A 77 0.95 15.58 12.81
C ALA A 77 0.96 17.10 13.01
N GLU A 78 1.61 17.85 12.12
CA GLU A 78 1.66 19.32 12.17
C GLU A 78 0.26 19.96 12.08
N VAL A 79 -0.59 19.50 11.16
CA VAL A 79 -1.89 20.16 10.90
C VAL A 79 -3.04 19.59 11.73
N SER A 80 -2.95 18.33 12.17
CA SER A 80 -4.04 17.64 12.88
C SER A 80 -4.39 18.30 14.22
N ALA A 81 -3.40 18.78 14.96
CA ALA A 81 -3.58 19.48 16.22
C ALA A 81 -4.35 20.79 16.03
N ASP A 82 -3.99 21.57 15.00
CA ASP A 82 -4.67 22.81 14.66
C ASP A 82 -6.11 22.58 14.21
N PHE A 83 -6.38 21.58 13.37
CA PHE A 83 -7.75 21.22 13.01
C PHE A 83 -8.59 20.83 14.22
N SER A 84 -8.01 20.05 15.15
CA SER A 84 -8.69 19.66 16.39
C SER A 84 -9.01 20.87 17.25
N ARG A 85 -8.03 21.79 17.43
CA ARG A 85 -8.21 23.05 18.16
C ARG A 85 -9.30 23.92 17.53
N ASN A 86 -9.22 24.15 16.22
CA ASN A 86 -10.15 25.00 15.50
C ASN A 86 -11.57 24.42 15.53
N THR A 87 -11.71 23.09 15.38
CA THR A 87 -13.01 22.40 15.49
C THR A 87 -13.63 22.59 16.88
N ARG A 88 -12.83 22.51 17.95
CA ARG A 88 -13.31 22.75 19.32
C ARG A 88 -13.77 24.20 19.50
N LEU A 89 -13.00 25.16 18.99
CA LEU A 89 -13.35 26.58 19.02
C LEU A 89 -14.68 26.84 18.31
N LEU A 90 -14.85 26.34 17.09
CA LEU A 90 -16.09 26.49 16.33
C LEU A 90 -17.30 25.88 17.06
N LYS A 91 -17.14 24.73 17.71
CA LYS A 91 -18.20 24.14 18.55
C LYS A 91 -18.56 25.02 19.74
N SER A 92 -17.57 25.62 20.40
CA SER A 92 -17.81 26.57 21.50
C SER A 92 -18.59 27.78 21.00
N MET A 93 -18.12 28.42 19.92
CA MET A 93 -18.76 29.59 19.33
C MET A 93 -20.21 29.31 18.92
N LYS A 94 -20.47 28.11 18.35
CA LYS A 94 -21.83 27.68 18.02
C LYS A 94 -22.70 27.60 19.29
N SER A 95 -22.20 26.98 20.35
CA SER A 95 -22.94 26.88 21.62
C SER A 95 -23.26 28.25 22.20
N ASP A 96 -22.31 29.19 22.13
CA ASP A 96 -22.50 30.56 22.59
C ASP A 96 -23.58 31.27 21.77
N LEU A 97 -23.57 31.12 20.44
CA LEU A 97 -24.61 31.66 19.56
C LEU A 97 -25.98 31.05 19.85
N ASP A 98 -26.07 29.72 20.03
CA ASP A 98 -27.33 29.05 20.39
C ASP A 98 -27.91 29.64 21.68
N TYR A 99 -27.06 29.85 22.70
CA TYR A 99 -27.45 30.45 23.96
C TYR A 99 -27.90 31.91 23.81
N ILE A 100 -27.15 32.72 23.05
CA ILE A 100 -27.52 34.12 22.76
C ILE A 100 -28.89 34.16 22.07
N PHE A 101 -29.11 33.35 21.03
CA PHE A 101 -30.41 33.30 20.35
C PHE A 101 -31.54 32.84 21.26
N GLN A 102 -31.29 31.86 22.14
CA GLN A 102 -32.28 31.44 23.13
C GLN A 102 -32.64 32.57 24.10
N LYS A 103 -31.66 33.31 24.59
CA LYS A 103 -31.88 34.47 25.46
C LYS A 103 -32.64 35.58 24.75
N LEU A 104 -32.27 35.91 23.52
CA LEU A 104 -32.96 36.92 22.71
C LEU A 104 -34.44 36.53 22.47
N ARG A 105 -34.71 35.27 22.09
CA ARG A 105 -36.10 34.79 21.95
C ARG A 105 -36.89 34.88 23.27
N SER A 106 -36.26 34.50 24.37
CA SER A 106 -36.87 34.56 25.70
C SER A 106 -37.18 36.00 26.13
N MET A 107 -36.25 36.94 25.89
CA MET A 107 -36.45 38.36 26.17
C MET A 107 -37.56 38.95 25.29
N LYS A 108 -37.54 38.66 23.99
CA LYS A 108 -38.58 39.09 23.06
C LYS A 108 -39.96 38.61 23.51
N ALA A 109 -40.11 37.33 23.84
CA ALA A 109 -41.38 36.77 24.33
C ALA A 109 -41.88 37.47 25.59
N LYS A 110 -40.99 37.77 26.56
CA LYS A 110 -41.35 38.52 27.77
C LYS A 110 -41.81 39.95 27.47
N ILE A 111 -41.11 40.65 26.57
CA ILE A 111 -41.47 42.01 26.17
C ILE A 111 -42.84 42.00 25.50
N THR A 112 -43.07 41.14 24.50
CA THR A 112 -44.37 41.03 23.82
C THR A 112 -45.51 40.66 24.79
N SER A 113 -45.23 39.83 25.80
CA SER A 113 -46.24 39.48 26.82
C SER A 113 -46.55 40.62 27.79
N THR A 114 -45.58 41.51 28.08
CA THR A 114 -45.73 42.57 29.09
C THR A 114 -46.16 43.90 28.45
N TYR A 115 -45.69 44.15 27.23
CA TYR A 115 -45.89 45.35 26.44
C TYR A 115 -46.11 44.95 24.97
N PRO A 116 -47.33 44.56 24.58
CA PRO A 116 -47.61 44.07 23.23
C PRO A 116 -47.33 45.12 22.14
N ASP A 117 -47.47 46.41 22.46
CA ASP A 117 -47.26 47.52 21.51
C ASP A 117 -45.78 47.98 21.42
N ALA A 118 -44.87 47.37 22.19
CA ALA A 118 -43.47 47.82 22.27
C ALA A 118 -42.57 47.35 21.12
N LEU A 119 -43.00 46.34 20.35
CA LEU A 119 -42.20 45.78 19.24
C LEU A 119 -43.02 45.82 17.94
N PRO A 120 -42.59 46.61 16.94
CA PRO A 120 -43.25 46.64 15.63
C PRO A 120 -43.03 45.33 14.86
N ASP A 121 -43.93 45.02 13.94
CA ASP A 121 -43.90 43.79 13.15
C ASP A 121 -42.63 43.66 12.29
N ASN A 122 -42.32 42.43 11.90
CA ASN A 122 -41.10 42.07 11.16
C ASN A 122 -40.92 42.89 9.86
N THR A 123 -42.03 43.32 9.26
CA THR A 123 -42.10 44.19 8.06
C THR A 123 -41.47 45.56 8.31
N THR A 124 -41.58 46.09 9.53
CA THR A 124 -41.02 47.39 9.91
C THR A 124 -39.53 47.26 10.23
N ILE A 125 -39.07 46.10 10.73
CA ILE A 125 -37.67 45.85 11.10
C ILE A 125 -36.77 45.76 9.86
N GLN A 126 -37.21 45.11 8.78
CA GLN A 126 -36.47 45.07 7.51
C GLN A 126 -36.25 46.46 6.90
N ALA A 127 -37.18 47.40 7.11
CA ALA A 127 -37.04 48.76 6.62
C ALA A 127 -35.90 49.56 7.32
N PHE A 128 -35.42 49.10 8.48
CA PHE A 128 -34.37 49.74 9.26
C PHE A 128 -33.04 48.95 9.31
N ASP A 129 -32.98 47.74 8.73
CA ASP A 129 -31.73 46.96 8.69
C ASP A 129 -30.79 47.51 7.59
N GLN A 130 -29.80 48.29 7.99
CA GLN A 130 -28.82 48.93 7.10
C GLN A 130 -27.53 48.11 6.91
N ARG A 131 -27.48 46.85 7.36
CA ARG A 131 -26.28 46.04 7.23
C ARG A 131 -26.04 45.70 5.75
N PRO A 132 -24.80 45.86 5.26
CA PRO A 132 -24.47 45.48 3.89
C PRO A 132 -24.68 43.99 3.69
N ASP A 133 -25.36 43.63 2.60
CA ASP A 133 -25.55 42.25 2.21
C ASP A 133 -24.21 41.64 1.79
N LEU A 134 -23.77 40.63 2.53
CA LEU A 134 -22.50 39.94 2.34
C LEU A 134 -22.64 38.71 1.44
N GLU A 135 -23.84 38.36 0.95
CA GLU A 135 -24.08 37.22 0.06
C GLU A 135 -23.75 37.50 -1.41
N MET A 136 -23.43 38.75 -1.76
CA MET A 136 -23.04 39.12 -3.12
C MET A 136 -21.52 39.08 -3.27
N PRO A 137 -20.96 38.24 -4.17
CA PRO A 137 -19.53 38.28 -4.48
C PRO A 137 -19.18 39.63 -5.12
N GLN A 138 -18.07 40.24 -4.71
CA GLN A 138 -17.44 41.35 -5.44
C GLN A 138 -16.66 40.84 -6.65
#